data_AF-A0A9Q4G8J9-F1
#
_entry.id   AF-A0A9Q4G8J9-F1
#
_cell.length_a   1.000
_cell.length_b   1.000
_cell.length_c   1.000
_cell.angle_alpha   90.00
_cell.angle_beta   90.00
_cell.angle_gamma   90.00
#
_symmetry.space_group_name_H-M   'P 1'
#
loop_
_entity.id
_entity.type
_entity.pdbx_description
1 polymer ?
#
loop_
_entity_poly.entity_id
_entity_poly.type
_entity_poly.pdbx_seq_one_letter_code
_entity_poly.pdbx_strand_id
1 'polypeptide(L)'
;MLKEAKDRTNDDRVIYMRGAIEDVSFEKESFDLIISSLAFHYVESFEPVCVKMYEMLKHKGDLVFSVEHPVFTAFGNQDWIYDEKGNKIHGKNSAVP
;
A
#
# COMPACT_ATOMS: atom_id res chain seq x y z
N MET A 1 15.19 2.94 7.45
CA MET A 1 13.89 3.62 7.34
C MET A 1 13.33 4.07 8.70
N LEU A 2 12.94 3.19 9.63
CA LEU A 2 12.35 3.61 10.91
C LEU A 2 13.26 4.49 11.78
N LYS A 3 14.57 4.25 11.80
CA LYS A 3 15.53 5.12 12.49
C LYS A 3 15.46 6.56 11.97
N GLU A 4 15.56 6.71 10.64
CA GLU A 4 15.46 8.02 9.97
C GLU A 4 14.13 8.72 10.25
N ALA A 5 13.02 7.96 10.25
CA ALA A 5 11.70 8.53 10.55
C ALA A 5 11.61 9.07 11.98
N LYS A 6 12.20 8.36 12.96
CA LYS A 6 12.31 8.83 14.35
C LYS A 6 13.19 10.08 14.44
N ASP A 7 14.33 10.08 13.75
CA ASP A 7 15.27 11.20 13.77
C ASP A 7 14.68 12.49 13.14
N ARG A 8 13.70 12.36 12.23
CA ARG A 8 13.03 13.50 11.55
C ARG A 8 11.75 13.99 12.23
N THR A 9 11.23 13.26 13.22
CA THR A 9 9.95 13.58 13.86
C THR A 9 10.19 14.05 15.29
N ASN A 10 9.83 15.30 15.58
CA ASN A 10 9.95 15.88 16.91
C ASN A 10 8.55 16.08 17.54
N ASP A 11 7.83 14.97 17.72
CA ASP A 11 6.51 14.92 18.35
C ASP A 11 6.32 13.60 19.09
N ASP A 12 6.22 13.66 20.43
CA ASP A 12 6.12 12.50 21.30
C ASP A 12 4.82 11.70 21.13
N ARG A 13 3.83 12.25 20.42
CA ARG A 13 2.57 11.56 20.08
C ARG A 13 2.75 10.58 18.92
N VAL A 14 3.86 10.66 18.17
CA VAL A 14 4.12 9.79 17.03
C VAL A 14 4.93 8.56 17.48
N ILE A 15 4.30 7.40 17.40
CA ILE A 15 4.91 6.13 17.78
C ILE A 15 5.28 5.35 16.52
N TYR A 16 6.55 4.96 16.41
CA TYR A 16 7.04 4.11 15.32
C TYR A 16 7.28 2.68 15.80
N MET A 17 6.60 1.73 15.18
CA MET A 17 6.70 0.30 15.46
C MET A 17 7.27 -0.45 14.25
N ARG A 18 8.01 -1.53 14.51
CA ARG A 18 8.49 -2.45 13.46
C ARG A 18 7.62 -3.70 13.49
N GLY A 19 6.96 -3.99 12.38
CA GLY A 19 6.15 -5.19 12.17
C GLY A 19 5.78 -5.36 10.70
N ALA A 20 5.36 -6.56 10.32
CA ALA A 20 4.70 -6.79 9.04
C ALA A 20 3.27 -6.24 9.11
N ILE A 21 2.69 -5.85 7.96
CA ILE A 21 1.32 -5.32 7.91
C ILE A 21 0.32 -6.39 8.34
N GLU A 22 0.60 -7.63 7.93
CA GLU A 22 -0.16 -8.84 8.20
C GLU A 22 -0.21 -9.17 9.69
N ASP A 23 0.77 -8.72 10.47
CA ASP A 23 0.89 -8.99 11.91
C ASP A 23 0.33 -7.85 12.77
N VAL A 24 -0.08 -6.73 12.16
CA VAL A 24 -0.65 -5.61 12.91
C VAL A 24 -1.92 -6.06 13.63
N SER A 25 -1.98 -5.72 14.91
CA SER A 25 -3.12 -5.97 15.78
C SER A 25 -3.16 -4.90 16.87
N PHE A 26 -4.29 -4.22 16.96
CA PHE A 26 -4.58 -3.20 17.97
C PHE A 26 -5.99 -3.43 18.51
N GLU A 27 -6.34 -2.72 19.58
CA GLU A 27 -7.68 -2.76 20.15
C GLU A 27 -8.74 -2.39 19.11
N LYS A 28 -9.93 -2.98 19.26
CA LYS A 28 -11.06 -2.66 18.39
C LYS A 28 -11.45 -1.20 18.54
N GLU A 29 -11.90 -0.59 17.43
CA GLU A 29 -12.36 0.80 17.41
C GLU A 29 -11.33 1.80 18.02
N SER A 30 -10.04 1.56 17.79
CA SER A 30 -8.95 2.39 18.33
C SER A 30 -8.47 3.51 17.41
N PHE A 31 -8.79 3.44 16.10
CA PHE A 31 -8.38 4.43 15.11
C PHE A 31 -9.57 5.12 14.44
N ASP A 32 -9.45 6.44 14.26
CA ASP A 32 -10.39 7.23 13.45
C ASP A 32 -10.04 7.16 11.94
N LEU A 33 -8.75 6.98 11.61
CA LEU A 33 -8.24 6.95 10.25
C LEU A 33 -7.03 6.01 10.15
N ILE A 34 -7.02 5.16 9.12
CA ILE A 34 -5.87 4.35 8.73
C ILE A 34 -5.41 4.76 7.34
N ILE A 35 -4.11 5.03 7.17
CA ILE A 35 -3.51 5.43 5.90
C ILE A 35 -2.44 4.42 5.48
N SER A 36 -2.47 4.01 4.21
CA SER A 36 -1.43 3.17 3.61
C SER A 36 -0.99 3.72 2.25
N SER A 37 0.25 4.19 2.16
CA SER A 37 0.81 4.71 0.92
C SER A 37 1.67 3.65 0.23
N LEU A 38 1.21 3.19 -0.94
CA LEU A 38 1.94 2.25 -1.81
C LEU A 38 2.52 1.02 -1.08
N ALA A 39 1.72 0.40 -0.21
CA ALA A 39 2.19 -0.75 0.58
C ALA A 39 1.36 -2.03 0.41
N PHE A 40 0.03 -1.94 0.30
CA PHE A 40 -0.83 -3.13 0.30
C PHE A 40 -0.62 -4.08 -0.89
N HIS A 41 -0.07 -3.61 -2.02
CA HIS A 41 0.23 -4.48 -3.16
C HIS A 41 1.44 -5.41 -2.94
N TYR A 42 2.15 -5.28 -1.81
CA TYR A 42 3.16 -6.24 -1.37
C TYR A 42 2.62 -7.33 -0.44
N VAL A 43 1.40 -7.15 0.08
CA VAL A 43 0.75 -8.16 0.94
C VAL A 43 0.21 -9.27 0.06
N GLU A 44 0.45 -10.52 0.45
CA GLU A 44 -0.01 -11.70 -0.31
C GLU A 44 -1.54 -11.80 -0.35
N SER A 45 -2.21 -11.60 0.79
CA SER A 45 -3.66 -11.65 0.90
C SER A 45 -4.23 -10.36 1.48
N PHE A 46 -4.93 -9.59 0.63
CA PHE A 46 -5.49 -8.31 1.02
C PHE A 46 -6.74 -8.44 1.90
N GLU A 47 -7.55 -9.48 1.72
CA GLU A 47 -8.81 -9.68 2.45
C GLU A 47 -8.61 -9.78 3.98
N PRO A 48 -7.71 -10.61 4.52
CA PRO A 48 -7.44 -10.66 5.95
C PRO A 48 -6.97 -9.31 6.52
N VAL A 49 -6.19 -8.55 5.74
CA VAL A 49 -5.75 -7.21 6.14
C VAL A 49 -6.94 -6.27 6.23
N CYS A 50 -7.84 -6.26 5.24
CA CYS A 50 -9.07 -5.45 5.27
C CYS A 50 -9.93 -5.75 6.50
N VAL A 51 -10.12 -7.03 6.85
CA VAL A 51 -10.88 -7.42 8.04
C VAL A 51 -10.25 -6.84 9.31
N LYS A 52 -8.92 -6.97 9.46
CA LYS A 52 -8.20 -6.39 10.61
C LYS A 52 -8.34 -4.87 10.66
N MET A 53 -8.15 -4.17 9.53
CA MET A 53 -8.30 -2.72 9.48
C MET A 53 -9.71 -2.29 9.86
N TYR A 54 -10.73 -3.02 9.40
CA TYR A 54 -12.12 -2.77 9.77
C TYR A 54 -12.36 -2.93 11.27
N GLU A 55 -11.82 -3.96 11.91
CA GLU A 55 -11.97 -4.15 13.37
C GLU A 55 -11.30 -3.05 14.19
N MET A 56 -10.16 -2.54 13.73
CA MET A 56 -9.39 -1.49 14.41
C MET A 56 -9.97 -0.08 14.19
N LEU A 57 -10.77 0.12 13.14
CA LEU A 57 -11.45 1.39 12.87
C LEU A 57 -12.68 1.57 13.76
N LYS A 58 -12.86 2.79 14.25
CA LYS A 58 -14.11 3.20 14.91
C LYS A 58 -15.27 3.18 13.92
N HIS A 59 -16.50 3.15 14.44
CA HIS A 59 -17.69 3.40 13.63
C HIS A 59 -17.55 4.73 12.86
N LYS A 60 -17.72 4.70 11.53
CA LYS A 60 -17.49 5.81 10.58
C LYS A 60 -16.03 6.27 10.45
N GLY A 61 -15.07 5.47 10.89
CA GLY A 61 -13.65 5.68 10.59
C GLY A 61 -13.35 5.35 9.13
N ASP A 62 -12.27 5.94 8.61
CA ASP A 62 -11.88 5.83 7.20
C ASP A 62 -10.62 4.98 7.02
N LEU A 63 -10.62 4.18 5.95
CA LEU A 63 -9.41 3.56 5.41
C LEU A 63 -9.08 4.24 4.08
N VAL A 64 -7.93 4.93 4.00
CA VAL A 64 -7.46 5.59 2.79
C VAL A 64 -6.15 4.98 2.35
N PHE A 65 -6.08 4.45 1.13
CA PHE A 65 -4.87 3.79 0.66
C PHE A 65 -4.60 4.01 -0.82
N SER A 66 -3.34 3.79 -1.20
CA SER A 66 -2.89 3.76 -2.59
C SER A 66 -2.12 2.48 -2.86
N VAL A 67 -2.26 1.95 -4.07
CA VAL A 67 -1.53 0.79 -4.58
C VAL A 67 -1.07 1.04 -6.00
N GLU A 68 -0.12 0.25 -6.47
CA GLU A 68 0.11 0.14 -7.91
C GLU A 68 -1.18 -0.31 -8.60
N HIS A 69 -1.54 0.36 -9.68
CA HIS A 69 -2.77 0.06 -10.40
C HIS A 69 -2.70 -1.36 -10.97
N PRO A 70 -3.78 -2.18 -10.94
CA PRO A 70 -3.74 -3.55 -11.46
C PRO A 70 -3.29 -3.65 -12.92
N VAL A 71 -3.60 -2.63 -13.74
CA VAL A 71 -3.03 -2.52 -15.08
C VAL A 71 -1.50 -2.53 -14.99
N PHE A 72 -0.85 -1.77 -14.12
CA PHE A 72 0.61 -1.74 -14.04
C PHE A 72 1.24 -3.09 -13.66
N THR A 73 0.58 -3.88 -12.81
CA THR A 73 1.14 -5.12 -12.25
C THR A 73 0.78 -6.38 -13.04
N ALA A 74 -0.23 -6.35 -13.91
CA ALA A 74 -0.75 -7.54 -14.59
C ALA A 74 0.27 -8.37 -15.39
N PHE A 75 1.21 -7.72 -16.09
CA PHE A 75 2.22 -8.41 -16.92
C PHE A 75 3.54 -8.68 -16.18
N GLY A 76 3.69 -8.22 -14.94
CA GLY A 76 4.85 -8.49 -14.06
C GLY A 76 6.15 -7.73 -14.38
N ASN A 77 6.43 -7.40 -15.64
CA ASN A 77 7.69 -6.74 -16.04
C ASN A 77 7.67 -5.20 -15.91
N GLN A 78 6.51 -4.60 -15.59
CA GLN A 78 6.37 -3.17 -15.27
C GLN A 78 7.05 -2.20 -16.28
N ASP A 79 6.90 -2.46 -17.59
CA ASP A 79 7.68 -1.77 -18.62
C ASP A 79 6.83 -1.49 -19.89
N TRP A 80 7.41 -0.73 -20.81
CA TRP A 80 6.80 -0.37 -22.10
C TRP A 80 7.08 -1.44 -23.16
N ILE A 81 6.22 -1.52 -24.16
CA ILE A 81 6.52 -2.17 -25.43
C ILE A 81 7.25 -1.16 -26.30
N TYR A 82 8.37 -1.57 -26.88
CA TYR A 82 9.23 -0.72 -27.69
C TYR A 82 9.19 -1.15 -29.16
N ASP A 83 9.33 -0.19 -30.07
CA ASP A 83 9.56 -0.47 -31.49
C ASP A 83 11.03 -0.88 -31.76
N GLU A 84 11.34 -1.22 -33.01
CA GLU A 84 12.70 -1.58 -33.44
C GLU A 84 13.73 -0.45 -33.26
N LYS A 85 13.26 0.79 -33.07
CA LYS A 85 14.09 1.99 -32.83
C LYS A 85 14.21 2.34 -31.34
N GLY A 86 13.58 1.57 -30.46
CA GLY A 86 13.58 1.81 -29.01
C GLY A 86 12.56 2.86 -28.53
N ASN A 87 11.60 3.26 -29.35
CA ASN A 87 10.54 4.18 -28.93
C ASN A 87 9.41 3.43 -28.21
N LYS A 88 8.86 4.04 -27.16
CA LYS A 88 7.71 3.50 -26.42
C LYS A 88 6.46 3.57 -27.30
N ILE A 89 5.82 2.43 -27.54
CA ILE A 89 4.59 2.33 -28.34
C ILE A 89 3.37 2.38 -27.42
N HIS A 90 3.30 1.47 -26.45
CA HIS A 90 2.25 1.41 -25.42
C HIS A 90 2.77 0.65 -24.19
N GLY A 91 2.03 0.70 -23.08
CA GLY A 91 2.38 -0.08 -21.90
C GLY A 91 2.24 -1.58 -22.19
N LYS A 92 3.13 -2.44 -21.64
CA LYS A 92 3.02 -3.91 -21.76
C LYS A 92 1.72 -4.49 -21.19
N ASN A 93 0.94 -3.65 -20.50
CA ASN A 93 -0.32 -3.99 -19.86
C ASN A 93 -1.56 -3.41 -20.54
N SER A 94 -1.42 -2.64 -21.63
CA SER A 94 -2.59 -2.23 -22.40
C SER A 94 -3.07 -3.44 -23.18
N ALA A 95 -4.17 -4.05 -22.72
CA ALA A 95 -4.89 -5.05 -23.49
C ALA A 95 -5.17 -4.46 -24.88
N VAL A 96 -4.43 -4.93 -25.88
CA VAL A 96 -4.84 -4.77 -27.26
C VAL A 96 -5.85 -5.90 -27.49
N PRO A 97 -7.10 -5.60 -27.90
CA PRO A 97 -8.05 -6.63 -28.27
C PRO A 97 -7.55 -7.47 -29.46
#